data_AF-A0A7R6P3J8-F1
#
_entry.id   AF-A0A7R6P3J8-F1
#
_cell.length_a   1.000
_cell.length_b   1.000
_cell.length_c   1.000
_cell.angle_alpha   90.00
_cell.angle_beta   90.00
_cell.angle_gamma   90.00
#
_symmetry.space_group_name_H-M   'P 1'
#
loop_
_entity.id
_entity.type
_entity.pdbx_description
1 polymer ?
#
loop_
_entity_poly.entity_id
_entity_poly.type
_entity_poly.pdbx_seq_one_letter_code
_entity_poly.pdbx_strand_id
1 'polypeptide(L)'
;MKTFLRENPTIAFGLALPLLLVVVFLLLSGVPSLLVAPPQYDLLFATEYYNYQKGLKISVINKQVQITNLGQPQNNQNPRIWRYTATTGAVKEIAFILPPDPTLSIHKPNTADTLSPNTLIEVPDLKGLTVDSSSIAPDGYEFSIGNRSSRNIFGGLFYSSRYRHDAILTKNGRSIHLPDATGRYYRGNTHFIGWVVSP
;
A
#
# COMPACT_ATOMS: atom_id res chain seq x y z
N MET A 1 3.95 -11.26 50.92
CA MET A 1 4.14 -10.18 49.92
C MET A 1 3.53 -8.84 50.35
N LYS A 2 2.29 -8.77 50.87
CA LYS A 2 1.66 -7.51 51.29
C LYS A 2 2.41 -6.75 52.41
N THR A 3 3.02 -7.47 53.36
CA THR A 3 3.80 -6.88 54.47
C THR A 3 5.08 -6.20 54.00
N PHE A 4 5.85 -6.83 53.11
CA PHE A 4 7.12 -6.32 52.61
C PHE A 4 7.00 -5.01 51.81
N LEU A 5 5.94 -4.87 50.99
CA LEU A 5 5.63 -3.65 50.24
C LEU A 5 5.13 -2.51 51.13
N ARG A 6 4.46 -2.83 52.24
CA ARG A 6 3.97 -1.85 53.22
C ARG A 6 5.10 -1.33 54.11
N GLU A 7 6.08 -2.17 54.41
CA GLU A 7 7.25 -1.83 55.23
C GLU A 7 8.31 -1.04 54.47
N ASN A 8 8.33 -1.11 53.13
CA ASN A 8 9.32 -0.44 52.29
C ASN A 8 8.62 0.38 51.17
N PRO A 9 8.02 1.53 51.51
CA PRO A 9 7.24 2.33 50.56
C PRO A 9 8.08 2.80 49.37
N THR A 10 9.37 3.07 49.58
CA THR A 10 10.30 3.47 48.52
C THR A 10 10.44 2.39 47.44
N ILE A 11 10.50 1.12 47.84
CA ILE A 11 10.59 -0.02 46.90
C ILE A 11 9.26 -0.19 46.17
N ALA A 12 8.14 -0.06 46.89
CA ALA A 12 6.81 -0.14 46.29
C ALA A 12 6.61 0.96 45.23
N PHE A 13 6.93 2.22 45.52
CA PHE A 13 6.84 3.32 44.55
C PHE A 13 7.86 3.17 43.41
N GLY A 14 9.10 2.79 43.72
CA GLY A 14 10.16 2.60 42.73
C GLY A 14 9.85 1.51 41.70
N LEU A 15 9.12 0.47 42.09
CA LEU A 15 8.70 -0.61 41.18
C LEU A 15 7.31 -0.37 40.56
N ALA A 16 6.36 0.19 41.31
CA ALA A 16 5.00 0.40 40.84
C ALA A 16 4.87 1.52 39.82
N LEU A 17 5.61 2.62 39.99
CA LEU A 17 5.55 3.76 39.06
C LEU A 17 5.95 3.39 37.62
N PRO A 18 7.11 2.74 37.35
CA PRO A 18 7.46 2.36 35.99
C PRO A 18 6.50 1.32 35.41
N LEU A 19 6.02 0.37 36.23
CA LEU A 19 5.06 -0.64 35.76
C LEU A 19 3.72 -0.01 35.39
N LEU A 20 3.26 0.97 36.17
CA LEU A 20 2.06 1.75 35.86
C LEU A 20 2.22 2.55 34.57
N LEU A 21 3.39 3.17 34.33
CA LEU A 21 3.66 3.86 33.07
C LEU A 21 3.61 2.92 31.86
N VAL A 22 4.15 1.69 31.99
CA VAL A 22 4.07 0.68 30.92
C VAL A 22 2.62 0.31 30.63
N VAL A 23 1.79 0.08 31.65
CA VAL A 23 0.37 -0.25 31.47
C VAL A 23 -0.39 0.89 30.81
N VAL A 24 -0.21 2.13 31.29
CA VAL A 24 -0.84 3.32 30.69
C VAL A 24 -0.43 3.47 29.23
N PHE A 25 0.85 3.26 28.91
CA PHE A 25 1.35 3.32 27.55
C PHE A 25 0.75 2.24 26.64
N LEU A 26 0.61 1.00 27.14
CA LEU A 26 -0.04 -0.07 26.38
C LEU A 26 -1.51 0.24 26.11
N LEU A 27 -2.21 0.82 27.09
CA LEU A 27 -3.59 1.28 26.89
C LEU A 27 -3.65 2.38 25.82
N LEU A 28 -2.83 3.42 25.93
CA LEU A 28 -2.82 4.53 24.98
C LEU A 28 -2.40 4.12 23.57
N SER A 29 -1.50 3.16 23.42
CA SER A 29 -1.06 2.67 22.11
C SER A 29 -2.10 1.79 21.39
N GLY A 30 -2.99 1.11 22.14
CA GLY A 30 -4.08 0.30 21.59
C GLY A 30 -5.38 1.07 21.29
N VAL A 31 -5.54 2.28 21.83
CA VAL A 31 -6.78 3.09 21.67
C VAL A 31 -7.15 3.38 20.20
N PRO A 32 -6.22 3.75 19.29
CA PRO A 32 -6.59 4.06 17.91
C PRO A 32 -7.21 2.88 17.15
N SER A 33 -6.80 1.64 17.42
CA SER A 33 -7.34 0.46 16.72
C SER A 33 -8.75 0.09 17.17
N LEU A 34 -9.16 0.51 18.37
CA LEU A 34 -10.50 0.28 18.92
C LEU A 34 -11.48 1.40 18.55
N LEU A 35 -11.02 2.65 18.50
CA LEU A 35 -11.88 3.81 18.22
C LEU A 35 -12.04 4.11 16.73
N VAL A 36 -11.07 3.73 15.89
CA VAL A 36 -11.12 3.97 14.45
C VAL A 36 -11.69 2.75 13.75
N ALA A 37 -12.88 2.92 13.16
CA ALA A 37 -13.57 1.91 12.36
C ALA A 37 -12.65 1.34 11.26
N PRO A 38 -12.72 0.02 10.96
CA PRO A 38 -11.90 -0.62 9.93
C PRO A 38 -12.17 -0.03 8.54
N PRO A 39 -11.26 -0.23 7.56
CA PRO A 39 -11.45 0.23 6.20
C PRO A 39 -12.68 -0.45 5.58
N GLN A 40 -13.41 0.30 4.78
CA GLN A 40 -14.63 -0.14 4.09
C GLN A 40 -14.43 -0.29 2.59
N TYR A 41 -13.43 0.40 2.03
CA TYR A 41 -13.16 0.43 0.60
C TYR A 41 -11.89 -0.35 0.25
N ASP A 42 -11.96 -1.13 -0.83
CA ASP A 42 -10.80 -1.85 -1.34
C ASP A 42 -9.82 -0.86 -1.97
N LEU A 43 -8.55 -1.23 -1.95
CA LEU A 43 -7.47 -0.43 -2.52
C LEU A 43 -6.88 -1.13 -3.73
N LEU A 44 -6.70 -0.38 -4.82
CA LEU A 44 -5.92 -0.76 -5.98
C LEU A 44 -4.57 -0.04 -5.97
N PHE A 45 -3.50 -0.82 -6.13
CA PHE A 45 -2.15 -0.30 -6.24
C PHE A 45 -1.33 -1.16 -7.20
N ALA A 46 -0.28 -0.58 -7.77
CA ALA A 46 0.68 -1.29 -8.59
C ALA A 46 2.02 -1.43 -7.86
N THR A 47 2.75 -2.52 -8.11
CA THR A 47 4.16 -2.66 -7.76
C THR A 47 4.98 -2.82 -9.03
N GLU A 48 6.30 -2.66 -8.92
CA GLU A 48 7.18 -2.72 -10.10
C GLU A 48 6.84 -1.63 -11.14
N TYR A 49 6.14 -0.58 -10.71
CA TYR A 49 5.73 0.56 -11.52
C TYR A 49 6.82 1.63 -11.48
N TYR A 50 7.71 1.60 -12.48
CA TYR A 50 8.77 2.60 -12.60
C TYR A 50 8.33 3.73 -13.53
N ASN A 51 8.13 4.92 -12.98
CA ASN A 51 7.70 6.13 -13.72
C ASN A 51 8.57 6.48 -14.95
N TYR A 52 9.81 5.96 -15.05
CA TYR A 52 10.71 6.19 -16.18
C TYR A 52 10.54 5.16 -17.32
N GLN A 53 9.73 4.12 -17.13
CA GLN A 53 9.46 3.13 -18.17
C GLN A 53 8.41 3.68 -19.12
N LYS A 54 8.83 4.01 -20.34
CA LYS A 54 7.98 4.46 -21.45
C LYS A 54 7.02 3.39 -21.99
N GLY A 55 6.72 2.34 -21.21
CA GLY A 55 5.98 1.18 -21.67
C GLY A 55 4.52 1.15 -21.25
N LEU A 56 4.20 1.45 -20.00
CA LEU A 56 2.83 1.28 -19.47
C LEU A 56 2.43 2.45 -18.60
N LYS A 57 1.25 3.01 -18.89
CA LYS A 57 0.61 4.03 -18.07
C LYS A 57 -0.68 3.46 -17.50
N ILE A 58 -0.80 3.52 -16.18
CA ILE A 58 -2.05 3.20 -15.47
C ILE A 58 -2.69 4.53 -15.08
N SER A 59 -3.94 4.73 -15.46
CA SER A 59 -4.70 5.93 -15.12
C SER A 59 -6.15 5.59 -14.86
N VAL A 60 -6.77 6.30 -13.92
CA VAL A 60 -8.21 6.21 -13.70
C VAL A 60 -8.89 7.29 -14.53
N ILE A 61 -9.70 6.89 -15.52
CA ILE A 61 -10.43 7.77 -16.43
C ILE A 61 -11.90 7.40 -16.34
N ASN A 62 -12.78 8.38 -16.12
CA ASN A 62 -14.22 8.16 -15.94
C ASN A 62 -14.54 7.11 -14.87
N LYS A 63 -13.79 7.12 -13.75
CA LYS A 63 -13.88 6.15 -12.65
C LYS A 63 -13.58 4.70 -13.04
N GLN A 64 -12.93 4.47 -14.17
CA GLN A 64 -12.47 3.15 -14.60
C GLN A 64 -10.96 3.15 -14.75
N VAL A 65 -10.33 2.04 -14.37
CA VAL A 65 -8.89 1.87 -14.56
C VAL A 65 -8.62 1.57 -16.02
N GLN A 66 -7.82 2.43 -16.65
CA GLN A 66 -7.32 2.24 -18.00
C GLN A 66 -5.82 2.02 -17.97
N ILE A 67 -5.39 0.95 -18.63
CA ILE A 67 -3.99 0.64 -18.85
C ILE A 67 -3.68 0.91 -20.31
N THR A 68 -2.79 1.86 -20.56
CA THR A 68 -2.35 2.24 -21.90
C THR A 68 -0.92 1.78 -22.11
N ASN A 69 -0.69 1.02 -23.17
CA ASN A 69 0.66 0.69 -23.62
C ASN A 69 1.23 1.86 -24.43
N LEU A 70 2.28 2.52 -23.92
CA LEU A 70 2.95 3.67 -24.54
C LEU A 70 4.18 3.28 -25.37
N GLY A 71 4.50 1.98 -25.48
CA GLY A 71 5.60 1.47 -26.31
C GLY A 71 6.61 0.60 -25.54
N GLN A 72 7.87 0.64 -25.97
CA GLN A 72 8.92 -0.26 -25.46
C GLN A 72 9.26 0.02 -23.99
N PRO A 73 9.05 -0.92 -23.05
CA PRO A 73 9.61 -0.81 -21.72
C PRO A 73 11.14 -0.94 -21.82
N GLN A 74 11.89 0.01 -21.25
CA GLN A 74 13.36 -0.06 -21.23
C GLN A 74 13.91 -1.24 -20.41
N ASN A 75 13.08 -1.90 -19.60
CA ASN A 75 13.46 -3.02 -18.73
C ASN A 75 12.39 -4.11 -18.79
N ASN A 76 12.78 -5.37 -18.60
CA ASN A 76 11.91 -6.56 -18.51
C ASN A 76 10.99 -6.60 -17.26
N GLN A 77 10.74 -5.47 -16.62
CA GLN A 77 9.88 -5.41 -15.44
C GLN A 77 8.48 -4.96 -15.87
N ASN A 78 7.52 -5.85 -15.67
CA ASN A 78 6.12 -5.58 -15.96
C ASN A 78 5.45 -5.13 -14.66
N PRO A 79 4.73 -4.00 -14.65
CA PRO A 79 4.00 -3.58 -13.48
C PRO A 79 2.96 -4.63 -13.12
N ARG A 80 2.83 -4.92 -11.83
CA ARG A 80 1.82 -5.84 -11.30
C ARG A 80 0.77 -5.04 -10.58
N ILE A 81 -0.50 -5.34 -10.83
CA ILE A 81 -1.62 -4.68 -10.17
C ILE A 81 -2.11 -5.60 -9.04
N TRP A 82 -2.41 -4.98 -7.91
CA TRP A 82 -2.86 -5.66 -6.71
C TRP A 82 -4.14 -5.01 -6.21
N ARG A 83 -5.01 -5.85 -5.63
CA ARG A 83 -6.20 -5.43 -4.90
C ARG A 83 -6.08 -5.87 -3.45
N TYR A 84 -6.09 -4.90 -2.55
CA TYR A 84 -6.32 -5.12 -1.13
C TYR A 84 -7.83 -5.13 -0.87
N THR A 85 -8.32 -6.20 -0.27
CA THR A 85 -9.74 -6.35 0.09
C THR A 85 -9.95 -5.92 1.54
N ALA A 86 -10.77 -4.89 1.77
CA ALA A 86 -10.93 -4.29 3.08
C ALA A 86 -11.62 -5.23 4.09
N THR A 87 -12.52 -6.09 3.62
CA THR A 87 -13.26 -7.04 4.46
C THR A 87 -12.40 -8.17 5.01
N THR A 88 -11.44 -8.66 4.22
CA THR A 88 -10.58 -9.79 4.59
C THR A 88 -9.17 -9.38 4.99
N GLY A 89 -8.75 -8.16 4.64
CA GLY A 89 -7.37 -7.71 4.76
C GLY A 89 -6.40 -8.40 3.79
N ALA A 90 -6.90 -9.19 2.84
CA ALA A 90 -6.09 -9.95 1.90
C ALA A 90 -5.68 -9.09 0.70
N VAL A 91 -4.48 -9.35 0.18
CA VAL A 91 -3.98 -8.77 -1.07
C VAL A 91 -3.99 -9.85 -2.15
N LYS A 92 -4.57 -9.55 -3.31
CA LYS A 92 -4.64 -10.45 -4.47
C LYS A 92 -4.09 -9.76 -5.71
N GLU A 93 -3.30 -10.47 -6.50
CA GLU A 93 -2.83 -10.00 -7.81
C GLU A 93 -3.99 -9.97 -8.80
N ILE A 94 -4.10 -8.87 -9.54
CA ILE A 94 -4.97 -8.75 -10.70
C ILE A 94 -4.09 -8.97 -11.93
N ALA A 95 -4.21 -10.17 -12.50
CA ALA A 95 -3.47 -10.53 -13.70
C ALA A 95 -4.07 -9.81 -14.91
N PHE A 96 -3.20 -9.26 -15.76
CA PHE A 96 -3.57 -8.75 -17.07
C PHE A 96 -2.56 -9.24 -18.09
N ILE A 97 -3.04 -9.49 -19.31
CA ILE A 97 -2.21 -9.96 -20.39
C ILE A 97 -1.80 -8.74 -21.20
N LEU A 98 -0.49 -8.50 -21.27
CA LEU A 98 0.07 -7.53 -22.19
C LEU A 98 -0.05 -8.12 -23.60
N PRO A 99 -0.62 -7.37 -24.58
CA PRO A 99 -0.64 -7.84 -25.95
C PRO A 99 0.79 -8.14 -26.42
N PRO A 100 1.00 -9.23 -27.20
CA PRO A 100 2.32 -9.62 -27.66
C PRO A 100 2.96 -8.47 -28.43
N ASP A 101 4.20 -8.16 -28.07
CA ASP A 101 4.97 -7.08 -28.67
C ASP A 101 5.24 -7.40 -30.15
N PRO A 102 4.73 -6.63 -31.13
CA PRO A 102 4.93 -6.93 -32.55
C PRO A 102 6.39 -6.85 -32.99
N THR A 103 7.27 -6.28 -32.17
CA THR A 103 8.65 -5.95 -32.56
C THR A 103 9.71 -6.95 -32.08
N LEU A 104 9.34 -8.08 -31.47
CA LEU A 104 10.29 -9.19 -31.26
C LEU A 104 10.56 -10.01 -32.54
N SER A 105 9.99 -9.61 -33.68
CA SER A 105 10.46 -10.05 -35.00
C SER A 105 11.74 -9.31 -35.38
N ILE A 106 12.87 -9.94 -35.07
CA ILE A 106 14.20 -9.57 -35.57
C ILE A 106 14.16 -9.54 -37.11
N HIS A 107 14.66 -8.45 -37.70
CA HIS A 107 14.85 -8.15 -39.14
C HIS A 107 13.65 -7.61 -39.93
N LYS A 108 13.57 -6.28 -40.09
CA LYS A 108 13.80 -5.53 -41.37
C LYS A 108 13.55 -4.03 -41.15
N PRO A 109 14.45 -3.11 -41.55
CA PRO A 109 14.10 -1.70 -41.63
C PRO A 109 13.35 -1.50 -42.95
N ASN A 110 12.09 -1.10 -42.86
CA ASN A 110 11.44 -0.15 -43.76
C ASN A 110 9.93 -0.25 -43.57
N THR A 111 9.36 0.86 -43.14
CA THR A 111 8.14 1.51 -43.63
C THR A 111 7.51 2.17 -42.42
N ALA A 112 7.41 3.49 -42.49
CA ALA A 112 6.69 4.30 -41.54
C ALA A 112 5.21 3.93 -41.61
N ASP A 113 4.79 2.97 -40.81
CA ASP A 113 3.38 2.67 -40.57
C ASP A 113 3.03 3.07 -39.13
N THR A 114 2.02 3.92 -39.05
CA THR A 114 1.38 4.48 -37.87
C THR A 114 1.02 3.41 -36.83
N LEU A 115 1.92 3.16 -35.88
CA LEU A 115 1.62 2.45 -34.64
C LEU A 115 0.83 3.38 -33.73
N SER A 116 -0.47 3.15 -33.58
CA SER A 116 -1.31 3.84 -32.59
C SER A 116 -0.74 3.57 -31.18
N PRO A 117 -0.16 4.57 -30.49
CA PRO A 117 0.57 4.35 -29.24
C PRO A 117 -0.36 4.24 -28.01
N ASN A 118 -1.60 3.81 -28.21
CA ASN A 118 -2.68 3.93 -27.22
C ASN A 118 -3.60 2.69 -27.24
N THR A 119 -3.05 1.48 -27.21
CA THR A 119 -3.88 0.28 -27.06
C THR A 119 -4.36 0.19 -25.62
N LEU A 120 -5.68 0.24 -25.43
CA LEU A 120 -6.33 -0.01 -24.15
C LEU A 120 -6.24 -1.51 -23.84
N ILE A 121 -5.66 -1.87 -22.69
CA ILE A 121 -5.61 -3.25 -22.22
C ILE A 121 -6.86 -3.52 -21.39
N GLU A 122 -7.67 -4.46 -21.83
CA GLU A 122 -8.83 -4.93 -21.05
C GLU A 122 -8.36 -5.82 -19.89
N VAL A 123 -8.82 -5.50 -18.69
CA VAL A 123 -8.58 -6.32 -17.50
C VAL A 123 -9.93 -6.81 -16.99
N PRO A 124 -10.28 -8.10 -17.21
CA PRO A 124 -11.59 -8.63 -16.86
C PRO A 124 -11.95 -8.42 -15.39
N ASP A 125 -10.98 -8.57 -14.48
CA ASP A 125 -11.17 -8.41 -13.03
C ASP A 125 -11.42 -6.95 -12.59
N LEU A 126 -11.16 -5.98 -13.46
CA LEU A 126 -11.45 -4.55 -13.22
C LEU A 126 -12.75 -4.10 -13.89
N LYS A 127 -13.40 -4.96 -14.68
CA LYS A 127 -14.63 -4.63 -15.40
C LYS A 127 -15.79 -4.49 -14.42
N GLY A 128 -16.53 -3.38 -14.53
CA GLY A 128 -17.64 -3.05 -13.64
C GLY A 128 -17.24 -2.25 -12.41
N LEU A 129 -15.96 -2.32 -12.00
CA LEU A 129 -15.49 -1.60 -10.83
C LEU A 129 -15.51 -0.09 -11.06
N THR A 130 -16.06 0.63 -10.08
CA THR A 130 -15.96 2.07 -9.98
C THR A 130 -14.81 2.42 -9.07
N VAL A 131 -13.80 3.10 -9.60
CA VAL A 131 -12.57 3.46 -8.92
C VAL A 131 -12.47 4.97 -8.74
N ASP A 132 -12.16 5.40 -7.52
CA ASP A 132 -11.86 6.79 -7.17
C ASP A 132 -10.34 6.96 -7.01
N SER A 133 -9.77 7.90 -7.77
CA SER A 133 -8.34 8.22 -7.72
C SER A 133 -7.98 9.25 -6.64
N SER A 134 -8.91 9.60 -5.75
CA SER A 134 -8.64 10.46 -4.59
C SER A 134 -7.54 9.84 -3.72
N SER A 135 -6.62 10.66 -3.20
CA SER A 135 -5.57 10.17 -2.29
C SER A 135 -6.12 9.62 -0.97
N ILE A 136 -7.31 10.08 -0.58
CA ILE A 136 -8.01 9.69 0.63
C ILE A 136 -9.31 8.98 0.22
N ALA A 137 -9.52 7.79 0.77
CA ALA A 137 -10.71 7.00 0.59
C ALA A 137 -11.97 7.73 1.13
N PRO A 138 -13.18 7.38 0.68
CA PRO A 138 -14.40 8.00 1.20
C PRO A 138 -14.63 7.78 2.70
N ASP A 139 -14.02 6.75 3.29
CA ASP A 139 -14.02 6.49 4.73
C ASP A 139 -12.85 7.17 5.47
N GLY A 140 -12.01 7.95 4.78
CA GLY A 140 -10.91 8.72 5.36
C GLY A 140 -9.59 7.97 5.52
N TYR A 141 -9.45 6.76 4.96
CA TYR A 141 -8.16 6.08 4.92
C TYR A 141 -7.26 6.63 3.82
N GLU A 142 -5.96 6.72 4.10
CA GLU A 142 -4.93 7.12 3.14
C GLU A 142 -3.96 5.96 2.93
N PHE A 143 -3.57 5.75 1.66
CA PHE A 143 -2.53 4.80 1.32
C PHE A 143 -1.16 5.48 1.36
N SER A 144 -0.25 4.91 2.15
CA SER A 144 1.11 5.42 2.33
C SER A 144 2.10 4.28 2.13
N ILE A 145 3.17 4.56 1.40
CA ILE A 145 4.36 3.69 1.36
C ILE A 145 5.34 4.30 2.34
N GLY A 146 5.88 3.48 3.24
CA GLY A 146 6.69 3.89 4.39
C GLY A 146 7.90 4.76 4.05
N ASN A 147 7.68 6.04 3.80
CA ASN A 147 8.69 7.08 3.68
C ASN A 147 8.69 7.89 4.97
N ARG A 148 9.53 7.45 5.92
CA ARG A 148 10.34 8.21 6.90
C ARG A 148 9.86 9.59 7.42
N SER A 149 8.58 9.88 7.56
CA SER A 149 8.12 11.20 8.05
C SER A 149 6.95 11.22 9.03
N SER A 150 6.60 10.10 9.68
CA SER A 150 5.89 10.22 10.96
C SER A 150 6.92 10.53 12.06
N ARG A 151 7.00 11.78 12.51
CA ARG A 151 7.72 12.21 13.72
C ARG A 151 7.06 11.62 14.98
N ASN A 152 7.04 10.29 15.09
CA ASN A 152 6.61 9.63 16.31
C ASN A 152 7.87 9.37 17.14
N ILE A 153 8.12 10.30 18.08
CA ILE A 153 9.23 10.28 19.05
C ILE A 153 9.33 8.94 19.80
N PHE A 154 8.22 8.21 19.94
CA PHE A 154 8.16 6.91 20.62
C PHE A 154 8.42 5.70 19.70
N GLY A 155 8.22 5.83 18.40
CA GLY A 155 8.50 4.74 17.45
C GLY A 155 9.99 4.44 17.32
N GLY A 156 10.85 5.45 17.52
CA GLY A 156 12.31 5.31 17.43
C GLY A 156 12.98 4.63 18.63
N LEU A 157 12.33 4.59 19.80
CA LEU A 157 12.92 4.06 21.03
C LEU A 157 12.61 2.58 21.29
N PHE A 158 11.48 2.08 20.78
CA PHE A 158 11.01 0.72 21.08
C PHE A 158 10.82 -0.19 19.86
N TYR A 159 10.94 0.33 18.63
CA TYR A 159 10.86 -0.47 17.41
C TYR A 159 12.18 -0.44 16.64
N SER A 160 12.91 -1.55 16.69
CA SER A 160 14.12 -1.73 15.91
C SER A 160 13.81 -1.72 14.40
N SER A 161 14.35 -0.72 13.71
CA SER A 161 14.48 -0.54 12.27
C SER A 161 14.59 -1.87 11.47
N ARG A 162 13.46 -2.40 10.98
CA ARG A 162 13.44 -3.41 9.89
C ARG A 162 12.44 -3.12 8.76
N TYR A 163 11.47 -2.23 8.96
CA TYR A 163 10.37 -2.00 8.02
C TYR A 163 10.53 -0.69 7.25
N ARG A 164 11.56 -0.60 6.41
CA ARG A 164 11.84 0.65 5.65
C ARG A 164 10.94 0.84 4.43
N HIS A 165 10.05 -0.09 4.13
CA HIS A 165 9.41 -0.23 2.83
C HIS A 165 8.11 -1.05 2.95
N ASP A 166 7.19 -0.59 3.80
CA ASP A 166 5.89 -1.21 4.00
C ASP A 166 4.79 -0.36 3.36
N ALA A 167 3.84 -1.01 2.70
CA ALA A 167 2.59 -0.40 2.29
C ALA A 167 1.63 -0.40 3.49
N ILE A 168 1.13 0.78 3.87
CA ILE A 168 0.26 0.96 5.03
C ILE A 168 -0.99 1.77 4.66
N LEU A 169 -2.12 1.44 5.29
CA LEU A 169 -3.30 2.29 5.35
C LEU A 169 -3.29 3.06 6.66
N THR A 170 -3.45 4.37 6.61
CA THR A 170 -3.45 5.24 7.79
C THR A 170 -4.73 6.04 7.92
N LYS A 171 -5.27 6.13 9.15
CA LYS A 171 -6.40 6.99 9.49
C LYS A 171 -6.37 7.32 10.98
N ASN A 172 -6.34 8.60 11.35
CA ASN A 172 -6.45 9.08 12.74
C ASN A 172 -5.56 8.29 13.74
N GLY A 173 -4.31 8.00 13.38
CA GLY A 173 -3.37 7.26 14.22
C GLY A 173 -3.50 5.73 14.19
N ARG A 174 -4.53 5.16 13.54
CA ARG A 174 -4.58 3.74 13.19
C ARG A 174 -3.75 3.50 11.93
N SER A 175 -2.87 2.50 12.00
CA SER A 175 -2.07 2.04 10.86
C SER A 175 -2.34 0.55 10.60
N ILE A 176 -2.59 0.19 9.35
CA ILE A 176 -2.82 -1.20 8.91
C ILE A 176 -1.76 -1.54 7.87
N HIS A 177 -0.91 -2.53 8.16
CA HIS A 177 0.09 -2.99 7.21
C HIS A 177 -0.57 -3.90 6.17
N LEU A 178 -0.27 -3.66 4.90
CA LEU A 178 -0.66 -4.59 3.85
C LEU A 178 0.27 -5.80 3.88
N PRO A 179 -0.27 -7.03 3.76
CA PRO A 179 0.53 -8.24 3.55
C PRO A 179 1.51 -8.07 2.39
N ASP A 180 2.72 -8.63 2.52
CA ASP A 180 3.67 -8.68 1.41
C ASP A 180 3.12 -9.59 0.31
N ALA A 181 2.82 -8.99 -0.84
CA ALA A 181 2.20 -9.68 -1.96
C ALA A 181 3.23 -10.39 -2.87
N THR A 182 4.52 -10.03 -2.79
CA THR A 182 5.57 -10.51 -3.70
C THR A 182 6.71 -11.26 -3.00
N GLY A 183 6.64 -11.41 -1.67
CA GLY A 183 7.77 -11.86 -0.85
C GLY A 183 8.95 -10.88 -0.88
N ARG A 184 8.69 -9.62 -1.28
CA ARG A 184 9.66 -8.53 -1.34
C ARG A 184 9.00 -7.27 -0.77
N TYR A 185 9.80 -6.50 -0.04
CA TYR A 185 9.40 -5.20 0.49
C TYR A 185 8.83 -4.25 -0.58
N TYR A 186 7.80 -3.48 -0.21
CA TYR A 186 7.19 -2.44 -1.03
C TYR A 186 8.18 -1.29 -1.28
N ARG A 187 8.85 -1.32 -2.44
CA ARG A 187 9.83 -0.28 -2.82
C ARG A 187 9.14 0.96 -3.37
N GLY A 188 9.90 2.04 -3.61
CA GLY A 188 9.43 3.30 -4.20
C GLY A 188 8.90 3.21 -5.64
N ASN A 189 8.77 2.00 -6.19
CA ASN A 189 8.07 1.67 -7.43
C ASN A 189 6.64 1.14 -7.15
N THR A 190 6.16 1.27 -5.91
CA THR A 190 4.76 1.02 -5.56
C THR A 190 3.97 2.29 -5.87
N HIS A 191 2.87 2.16 -6.60
CA HIS A 191 2.07 3.27 -7.10
C HIS A 191 0.61 3.11 -6.69
N PHE A 192 0.03 4.15 -6.10
CA PHE A 192 -1.39 4.23 -5.81
C PHE A 192 -2.19 4.35 -7.11
N ILE A 193 -3.23 3.53 -7.28
CA ILE A 193 -4.14 3.62 -8.43
C ILE A 193 -5.44 4.29 -8.00
N GLY A 194 -6.07 3.79 -6.94
CA GLY A 194 -7.38 4.28 -6.51
C GLY A 194 -8.08 3.37 -5.51
N TRP A 195 -9.23 3.83 -5.01
CA TRP A 195 -10.13 3.11 -4.13
C TRP A 195 -11.30 2.53 -4.91
N VAL A 196 -11.67 1.28 -4.66
CA VAL A 196 -12.87 0.67 -5.27
C VAL A 196 -14.09 1.12 -4.46
N VAL A 197 -14.92 1.97 -5.05
CA VAL A 197 -16.10 2.57 -4.41
C VAL A 197 -17.37 1.77 -4.67
N SER A 198 -17.43 1.07 -5.81
CA SER A 198 -18.51 0.15 -6.16
C SER A 198 -17.96 -1.02 -6.98
N PRO A 199 -18.46 -2.25 -6.77
CA PRO A 199 -18.33 -3.32 -7.74
C PRO A 199 -19.10 -3.04 -9.04
#